data_AF-A0A9Q3VI61-F1
#
_entry.id   AF-A0A9Q3VI61-F1
#
_cell.length_a   1.000
_cell.length_b   1.000
_cell.length_c   1.000
_cell.angle_alpha   90.00
_cell.angle_beta   90.00
_cell.angle_gamma   90.00
#
_symmetry.space_group_name_H-M   'P 1'
#
loop_
_entity.id
_entity.type
_entity.pdbx_description
1 polymer ?
#
loop_
_entity_poly.entity_id
_entity_poly.type
_entity_poly.pdbx_seq_one_letter_code
_entity_poly.pdbx_strand_id
1 'polypeptide(L)' 'MIRDRECPTCGSMQEFRRLHDDEKAAVRERKGARYFVDDLWRCTAVGCLTYFPAGRRHEHGLLPEKFRKEEAAKE' A
#
# COMPACT_ATOMS: atom_id res chain seq x y z
N MET A 1 5.79 -12.46 1.27
CA MET A 1 6.40 -11.85 2.47
C MET A 1 5.48 -10.76 2.99
N ILE A 2 5.04 -10.92 4.23
CA ILE A 2 4.20 -9.98 4.96
C ILE A 2 5.06 -9.50 6.15
N ARG A 3 4.98 -8.22 6.51
CA ARG A 3 5.72 -7.65 7.64
C ARG A 3 4.77 -6.83 8.49
N ASP A 4 4.73 -7.09 9.79
CA ASP A 4 3.97 -6.29 10.74
C ASP A 4 4.69 -4.95 10.96
N ARG A 5 3.97 -3.85 10.75
CA ARG A 5 4.49 -2.49 10.91
C ARG A 5 3.39 -1.57 11.40
N GLU A 6 3.79 -0.54 12.13
CA GLU A 6 2.87 0.52 12.52
C GLU A 6 2.43 1.29 11.27
N CYS A 7 1.13 1.25 10.99
CA CYS A 7 0.54 2.07 9.94
C CYS A 7 0.25 3.46 10.51
N PRO A 8 0.81 4.56 9.96
CA PRO A 8 0.51 5.90 10.44
C PRO A 8 -0.96 6.30 10.24
N THR A 9 -1.64 5.68 9.27
CA THR A 9 -3.07 5.95 9.00
C THR A 9 -4.00 5.16 9.90
N CYS A 10 -3.64 3.93 10.30
CA CYS A 10 -4.44 3.14 11.25
C CYS A 10 -4.05 3.37 12.71
N GLY A 11 -2.87 3.93 12.98
CA GLY A 11 -2.34 4.11 14.34
C GLY A 11 -2.09 2.79 15.08
N SER A 12 -1.86 1.69 14.37
CA SER A 12 -1.68 0.35 14.96
C SER A 12 -0.73 -0.50 14.13
N MET A 13 -0.19 -1.56 14.74
CA MET A 13 0.57 -2.60 14.04
C MET A 13 -0.35 -3.34 13.09
N GLN A 14 -0.09 -3.19 11.80
CA GLN A 14 -0.81 -3.86 10.75
C GLN A 14 0.14 -4.68 9.91
N GLU A 15 -0.41 -5.70 9.28
CA GLU A 15 0.31 -6.46 8.27
C GLU A 15 0.55 -5.59 7.04
N PHE A 16 1.80 -5.55 6.58
CA PHE A 16 2.19 -4.92 5.34
C PHE A 16 2.60 -5.97 4.31
N ARG A 17 2.06 -5.85 3.11
CA ARG A 17 2.42 -6.66 1.96
C ARG A 17 3.11 -5.79 0.91
N ARG A 18 4.10 -6.35 0.20
CA ARG A 18 4.63 -5.70 -1.00
C ARG A 18 3.53 -5.51 -2.05
N LEU A 19 3.56 -4.38 -2.74
CA LEU A 19 2.66 -4.12 -3.87
C LEU A 19 2.79 -5.21 -4.94
N HIS A 20 1.68 -5.61 -5.53
CA HIS A 20 1.66 -6.45 -6.72
C HIS A 20 2.06 -5.66 -7.97
N ASP A 21 2.41 -6.36 -9.06
CA ASP A 21 2.82 -5.70 -10.30
C ASP A 21 1.78 -4.72 -10.85
N ASP A 22 0.49 -5.05 -10.77
CA ASP A 22 -0.61 -4.12 -11.09
C ASP A 22 -0.63 -2.85 -10.23
N GLU A 23 -0.39 -2.99 -8.93
CA GLU A 23 -0.35 -1.86 -8.00
C GLU A 23 0.87 -1.00 -8.26
N LYS A 24 2.01 -1.64 -8.51
CA LYS A 24 3.26 -0.98 -8.91
C LYS A 24 3.06 -0.19 -10.20
N ALA A 25 2.43 -0.79 -11.21
CA ALA A 25 2.14 -0.13 -12.48
C ALA A 25 1.25 1.10 -12.29
N ALA A 26 0.18 0.97 -11.50
CA ALA A 26 -0.72 2.10 -11.23
C ALA A 26 -0.07 3.22 -10.39
N VAL A 27 0.74 2.87 -9.38
CA VAL A 27 1.49 3.87 -8.62
C VAL A 27 2.51 4.56 -9.52
N ARG A 28 3.18 3.80 -10.40
CA ARG A 28 4.12 4.32 -11.39
C ARG A 28 3.44 5.22 -12.42
N GLU A 29 2.23 4.90 -12.86
CA GLU A 29 1.44 5.75 -13.75
C GLU A 29 1.09 7.08 -13.08
N ARG A 30 0.69 7.06 -11.80
CA ARG A 30 0.28 8.26 -11.05
C ARG A 30 1.45 9.13 -10.58
N LYS A 31 2.52 8.54 -10.05
CA LYS A 31 3.70 9.25 -9.51
C LYS A 31 4.79 9.49 -10.56
N GLY A 32 4.74 8.77 -11.68
CA GLY A 32 5.71 8.84 -12.76
C GLY A 32 6.65 7.62 -12.82
N ALA A 33 7.14 7.33 -14.02
CA ALA A 33 7.97 6.15 -14.33
C ALA A 33 9.23 5.99 -13.45
N ARG A 34 9.77 7.12 -12.96
CA ARG A 34 10.96 7.17 -12.08
C ARG A 34 10.67 6.83 -10.62
N TYR A 35 9.41 6.68 -10.23
CA TYR A 35 9.07 6.37 -8.85
C TYR A 35 9.44 4.91 -8.52
N PHE A 36 10.11 4.72 -7.38
CA PHE A 36 10.58 3.41 -6.95
C PHE A 36 9.43 2.62 -6.32
N VAL A 37 8.88 1.69 -7.09
CA VAL A 37 7.69 0.90 -6.71
C VAL A 37 8.01 -0.46 -6.11
N ASP A 38 9.25 -0.92 -6.20
CA ASP A 38 9.62 -2.29 -5.82
C ASP A 38 9.73 -2.50 -4.29
N ASP A 39 10.15 -1.46 -3.57
CA ASP A 39 10.17 -1.44 -2.10
C ASP A 39 8.92 -0.78 -1.50
N LEU A 40 7.83 -0.66 -2.25
CA LEU A 40 6.57 -0.16 -1.68
C LEU A 40 5.83 -1.28 -0.96
N TRP A 41 5.39 -0.97 0.25
CA TRP A 41 4.61 -1.85 1.10
C TRP A 41 3.26 -1.20 1.37
N ARG A 42 2.18 -1.91 1.11
CA ARG A 42 0.81 -1.49 1.44
C ARG A 42 0.34 -2.15 2.72
N CYS A 43 -0.47 -1.42 3.46
CA CYS A 43 -1.25 -1.98 4.56
C CYS A 43 -2.28 -2.98 4.01
N THR A 44 -2.42 -4.16 4.62
CA THR A 44 -3.46 -5.14 4.27
C THR A 44 -4.73 -5.01 5.11
N ALA A 45 -4.81 -4.01 5.98
CA ALA A 45 -6.01 -3.71 6.75
C ALA A 45 -7.21 -3.40 5.83
N VAL A 46 -8.40 -3.83 6.25
CA VAL A 46 -9.65 -3.64 5.51
C VAL A 46 -9.91 -2.13 5.34
N GLY A 47 -10.13 -1.68 4.11
CA GLY A 47 -10.31 -0.27 3.78
C GLY A 47 -9.06 0.61 3.83
N CYS A 48 -7.89 0.09 4.23
CA CYS A 48 -6.66 0.89 4.27
C CYS A 48 -5.92 0.84 2.94
N LEU A 49 -5.75 2.01 2.32
CA LEU A 49 -5.05 2.20 1.04
C LEU A 49 -3.63 2.73 1.21
N THR A 50 -3.17 2.86 2.46
CA THR A 50 -1.87 3.45 2.74
C THR A 50 -0.75 2.52 2.31
N TYR A 51 0.17 3.06 1.51
CA TYR A 51 1.41 2.41 1.15
C TYR A 51 2.61 3.29 1.50
N PHE A 52 3.73 2.69 1.88
CA PHE A 52 4.99 3.42 2.10
C PHE A 52 6.22 2.53 1.88
N PRO A 53 7.39 3.12 1.59
CA PRO A 53 8.64 2.39 1.47
C PRO A 53 9.09 1.79 2.80
N ALA A 54 9.87 0.71 2.79
CA ALA A 54 10.31 0.07 4.01
C ALA A 54 11.18 1.00 4.87
N GLY A 55 10.58 1.58 5.92
CA GLY A 55 11.28 2.47 6.86
C GLY A 55 10.99 3.97 6.67
N ARG A 56 10.25 4.37 5.63
CA ARG A 56 9.87 5.78 5.41
C ARG A 56 8.37 6.00 5.59
N ARG A 57 7.91 5.99 6.84
CA ARG A 57 6.50 6.25 7.21
C ARG A 57 6.00 7.65 6.76
N HIS A 58 6.90 8.63 6.65
CA HIS A 58 6.55 10.00 6.26
C HIS A 58 6.32 10.16 4.74
N GLU A 59 6.92 9.29 3.91
CA GLU A 59 6.68 9.23 2.46
C GLU A 59 5.54 8.24 2.14
N HIS A 60 4.53 8.18 3.00
CA HIS A 60 3.35 7.37 2.71
C HIS A 60 2.50 8.01 1.62
N GLY A 61 1.96 7.17 0.75
CA GLY A 61 0.97 7.53 -0.25
C GLY A 61 -0.31 6.74 -0.04
N LEU A 62 -1.37 7.20 -0.70
CA LEU A 62 -2.64 6.47 -0.77
C LEU A 62 -2.76 5.83 -2.15
N LEU A 63 -2.92 4.51 -2.18
CA LEU A 63 -3.23 3.75 -3.39
C LEU A 63 -4.57 4.26 -3.93
N PRO A 64 -4.77 4.22 -5.25
CA PRO A 64 -6.08 4.53 -5.81
C PRO A 64 -7.12 3.54 -5.30
N GLU A 65 -8.35 4.03 -5.12
CA GLU A 65 -9.48 3.29 -4.53
C GLU A 65 -9.80 1.98 -5.28
N LYS A 66 -9.39 1.85 -6.54
CA LYS A 66 -9.47 0.58 -7.29
C LYS A 66 -8.72 -0.59 -6.65
N PHE A 67 -7.73 -0.32 -5.79
CA PHE A 67 -7.01 -1.34 -5.00
C PHE A 67 -7.45 -1.38 -3.54
N ARG A 68 -8.49 -0.61 -3.20
CA ARG A 68 -9.10 -0.67 -1.89
C ARG A 68 -9.47 -2.12 -1.70
N LYS A 69 -8.96 -2.70 -0.63
CA LYS A 69 -9.57 -3.91 -0.07
C LYS A 69 -10.90 -3.43 0.51
N GLU A 70 -11.84 -3.09 -0.36
CA GLU A 70 -13.23 -3.36 -0.08
C GLU A 70 -13.27 -4.85 0.22
N GLU A 71 -13.91 -5.21 1.31
CA GLU A 71 -14.42 -6.56 1.50
C GLU A 71 -14.94 -7.00 0.13
N ALA A 72 -14.16 -7.84 -0.58
CA ALA A 72 -14.52 -8.26 -1.90
C ALA A 72 -15.91 -8.83 -1.74
N ALA A 73 -16.88 -8.17 -2.41
CA ALA A 73 -18.29 -8.50 -2.38
C ALA A 73 -18.43 -10.00 -2.24
N LYS A 74 -18.76 -10.43 -1.02
CA LYS A 74 -19.14 -11.81 -0.77
C LYS A 74 -20.64 -11.82 -1.04
N GLU A 75 -20.97 -11.86 -2.32
CA GLU A 75 -22.28 -12.33 -2.78
C GLU A 75 -22.38 -13.85 -2.60
#